data_AF-A0AAU0NSG6-F1
#
_entry.id   AF-A0AAU0NSG6-F1
#
_cell.length_a   1.000
_cell.length_b   1.000
_cell.length_c   1.000
_cell.angle_alpha   90.00
_cell.angle_beta   90.00
_cell.angle_gamma   90.00
#
_symmetry.space_group_name_H-M   'P 1'
#
loop_
_entity.id
_entity.type
_entity.pdbx_description
1 polymer ?
#
loop_
_entity_poly.entity_id
_entity_poly.type
_entity_poly.pdbx_seq_one_letter_code
_entity_poly.pdbx_strand_id
1 'polypeptide(L)'
;MNEYLISLDAGKYAVKAMGRSSKGLTCDIRKVDIKSKIYEFKNGYIDAEGKSYKVIFNGDELIVGEQGETKSYETSKTLFMHKVCAYTAIT
;
A
#
# COMPACT_ATOMS: atom_id res chain seq x y z
N MET A 1 -14.95 -20.43 -3.64
CA MET A 1 -14.33 -19.29 -2.93
C MET A 1 -12.87 -19.27 -3.33
N ASN A 2 -12.36 -18.12 -3.79
CA ASN A 2 -10.93 -17.96 -4.09
C ASN A 2 -10.22 -17.56 -2.80
N GLU A 3 -9.23 -18.35 -2.38
CA GLU A 3 -8.48 -18.14 -1.16
C GLU A 3 -7.06 -17.72 -1.53
N TYR A 4 -6.52 -16.73 -0.82
CA TYR A 4 -5.18 -16.21 -1.04
C TYR A 4 -4.39 -16.25 0.26
N LEU A 5 -3.13 -16.66 0.18
CA LEU A 5 -2.18 -16.51 1.29
C LEU A 5 -1.40 -15.24 1.04
N ILE A 6 -1.39 -14.35 2.03
CA ILE A 6 -0.67 -13.08 1.97
C ILE A 6 0.17 -12.96 3.23
N SER A 7 1.45 -12.66 3.05
CA SER A 7 2.37 -12.25 4.11
C SER A 7 2.70 -10.78 3.91
N LEU A 8 2.58 -9.99 4.97
CA LEU A 8 2.75 -8.54 4.92
C LEU A 8 3.69 -8.08 6.04
N ASP A 9 4.72 -7.33 5.66
CA ASP A 9 5.60 -6.57 6.55
C ASP A 9 5.27 -5.09 6.43
N ALA A 10 4.58 -4.56 7.45
CA ALA A 10 4.28 -3.13 7.58
C ALA A 10 5.49 -2.39 8.20
N GLY A 11 6.54 -2.22 7.41
CA GLY A 11 7.71 -1.43 7.78
C GLY A 11 7.39 0.06 7.96
N LYS A 12 8.29 0.80 8.62
CA LYS A 12 8.13 2.25 8.84
C LYS A 12 8.25 3.04 7.52
N TYR A 13 9.17 2.62 6.65
CA TYR A 13 9.50 3.34 5.42
C TYR A 13 8.96 2.67 4.16
N ALA A 14 8.59 1.39 4.26
CA ALA A 14 8.02 0.63 3.18
C ALA A 14 7.13 -0.48 3.74
N VAL A 15 6.02 -0.74 3.05
CA VAL A 15 5.19 -1.92 3.24
C VAL A 15 5.55 -2.91 2.16
N LYS A 16 5.90 -4.13 2.56
CA LYS A 16 6.21 -5.23 1.65
C LYS A 16 5.18 -6.32 1.81
N ALA A 17 4.59 -6.74 0.69
CA ALA A 17 3.66 -7.86 0.68
C ALA A 17 4.11 -8.91 -0.32
N MET A 18 3.85 -10.16 0.01
CA MET A 18 3.95 -11.26 -0.93
C MET A 18 2.74 -12.16 -0.78
N GLY A 19 2.20 -12.63 -1.89
CA GLY A 19 1.02 -13.48 -1.85
C GLY A 19 0.87 -14.35 -3.07
N ARG A 20 0.04 -15.38 -2.91
CA ARG A 20 -0.35 -16.31 -3.97
C ARG A 20 -1.74 -16.86 -3.72
N SER A 21 -2.36 -17.41 -4.76
CA SER A 21 -3.57 -18.22 -4.60
C SER A 21 -3.25 -19.48 -3.80
N SER A 22 -4.12 -19.82 -2.85
CA SER A 22 -3.99 -21.02 -2.00
C SER A 22 -3.92 -22.30 -2.83
N LYS A 23 -4.71 -22.35 -3.90
CA LYS A 23 -4.78 -23.48 -4.85
C LYS A 23 -3.82 -23.33 -6.04
N GLY A 24 -3.10 -22.22 -6.13
CA GLY A 24 -2.14 -21.95 -7.21
C GLY A 24 -0.80 -22.67 -7.01
N LEU A 25 0.04 -22.63 -8.05
CA LEU A 25 1.41 -23.12 -7.99
C LEU A 25 2.24 -22.31 -6.98
N THR A 26 3.23 -22.96 -6.36
CA THR A 26 4.14 -22.31 -5.40
C THR A 26 5.03 -21.26 -6.07
N CYS A 27 5.21 -21.32 -7.39
CA CYS A 27 5.98 -20.35 -8.16
C CYS A 27 5.20 -19.08 -8.55
N ASP A 28 3.86 -19.06 -8.43
CA ASP A 28 3.01 -17.91 -8.76
C ASP A 28 2.90 -16.93 -7.58
N ILE A 29 4.06 -16.44 -7.12
CA ILE A 29 4.14 -15.48 -6.02
C ILE A 29 4.17 -14.07 -6.60
N ARG A 30 3.19 -13.26 -6.21
CA ARG A 30 3.20 -11.81 -6.44
C ARG A 30 3.89 -11.11 -5.27
N LYS A 31 4.66 -10.08 -5.58
CA LYS A 31 5.37 -9.26 -4.58
C LYS A 31 5.05 -7.79 -4.83
N VAL A 32 4.85 -7.05 -3.74
CA VAL A 32 4.60 -5.62 -3.76
C VAL A 32 5.53 -4.96 -2.75
N ASP A 33 6.12 -3.83 -3.15
CA ASP A 33 6.93 -2.97 -2.28
C ASP A 33 6.44 -1.53 -2.47
N ILE A 34 5.79 -1.00 -1.43
CA ILE A 34 5.16 0.32 -1.44
C ILE A 34 5.88 1.19 -0.42
N LYS A 35 6.40 2.35 -0.83
CA LYS A 35 6.92 3.34 0.11
C LYS A 35 5.79 3.84 1.02
N SER A 36 6.06 3.92 2.33
CA SER A 36 5.10 4.40 3.33
C SER A 36 4.95 5.92 3.27
N LYS A 37 4.35 6.40 2.18
CA LYS A 37 4.04 7.81 1.94
C LYS A 37 2.65 7.93 1.31
N ILE A 38 1.98 9.03 1.61
CA ILE A 38 0.66 9.36 1.06
C ILE A 38 0.61 10.79 0.54
N TYR A 39 -0.29 11.00 -0.41
CA TYR A 39 -0.72 12.30 -0.91
C TYR A 39 -2.24 12.35 -0.90
N GLU A 40 -2.80 13.40 -0.31
CA GLU A 40 -4.25 13.65 -0.30
C GLU A 40 -4.62 14.61 -1.42
N PHE A 41 -5.66 14.30 -2.20
CA PHE A 41 -6.10 15.11 -3.35
C PHE A 41 -6.66 16.51 -2.98
N LYS A 42 -6.53 16.95 -1.72
CA LYS A 42 -6.92 18.30 -1.28
C LYS A 42 -6.16 19.42 -2.02
N ASN A 43 -5.00 19.12 -2.59
CA ASN A 43 -4.14 20.09 -3.29
C ASN A 43 -4.20 19.99 -4.83
N GLY A 44 -5.12 19.21 -5.39
CA GLY A 44 -5.30 19.07 -6.84
C GLY A 44 -5.23 17.62 -7.33
N TYR A 45 -5.54 17.44 -8.61
CA TYR A 45 -5.50 16.13 -9.28
C TYR A 45 -4.14 15.88 -9.93
N ILE A 46 -3.53 14.74 -9.59
CA ILE A 46 -2.37 14.20 -10.28
C ILE A 46 -2.63 12.71 -10.58
N ASP A 47 -2.13 12.22 -11.71
CA ASP A 47 -2.18 10.79 -12.02
C ASP A 47 -1.07 10.03 -11.28
N ALA A 48 -1.40 8.81 -10.88
CA ALA A 48 -0.45 7.92 -10.23
C ALA A 48 0.50 7.31 -11.27
N GLU A 49 1.80 7.51 -11.09
CA GLU A 49 2.88 7.00 -11.92
C GLU A 49 3.92 6.24 -11.10
N GLY A 50 4.67 5.34 -11.76
CA GLY A 50 5.71 4.54 -11.12
C GLY A 50 5.14 3.56 -10.09
N LYS A 51 5.80 3.44 -8.92
CA LYS A 51 5.30 2.62 -7.81
C LYS A 51 4.38 3.43 -6.88
N SER A 52 3.38 4.05 -7.48
CA SER A 52 2.35 4.82 -6.80
C SER A 52 0.97 4.33 -7.23
N TYR A 53 0.03 4.36 -6.30
CA TYR A 53 -1.29 3.77 -6.49
C TYR A 53 -2.36 4.76 -6.03
N LYS A 54 -3.37 4.98 -6.88
CA LYS A 54 -4.58 5.70 -6.49
C LYS A 54 -5.48 4.77 -5.68
N VAL A 55 -5.90 5.20 -4.50
CA VAL A 55 -6.62 4.38 -3.53
C VAL A 55 -7.77 5.17 -2.95
N ILE A 56 -8.94 4.52 -2.85
CA ILE A 56 -10.07 5.03 -2.08
C ILE A 56 -10.06 4.29 -0.74
N PHE A 57 -9.89 5.03 0.34
CA PHE A 57 -9.90 4.46 1.69
C PHE A 57 -10.77 5.32 2.61
N ASN A 58 -11.78 4.72 3.23
CA ASN A 58 -12.79 5.41 4.05
C ASN A 58 -13.49 6.61 3.36
N GLY A 59 -13.62 6.57 2.03
CA GLY A 59 -14.23 7.63 1.24
C GLY A 59 -13.27 8.74 0.79
N ASP A 60 -12.02 8.72 1.28
CA ASP A 60 -10.98 9.65 0.82
C ASP A 60 -10.24 9.06 -0.38
N GLU A 61 -10.09 9.87 -1.43
CA GLU A 61 -9.16 9.58 -2.53
C GLU A 61 -7.74 9.99 -2.13
N LEU A 62 -6.80 9.09 -2.36
CA LEU A 62 -5.40 9.22 -1.95
C LEU A 62 -4.47 8.66 -3.04
N ILE A 63 -3.23 9.15 -3.08
CA ILE A 63 -2.12 8.45 -3.75
C ILE A 63 -1.18 7.89 -2.69
N VAL A 64 -0.78 6.64 -2.86
CA VAL A 64 0.08 5.91 -1.93
C VAL A 64 1.32 5.43 -2.69
N GLY A 65 2.52 5.65 -2.14
CA GLY A 65 3.75 5.15 -2.73
C GLY A 65 4.77 6.25 -3.02
N GLU A 66 5.51 6.13 -4.13
CA GLU A 66 6.68 6.98 -4.40
C GLU A 66 6.33 8.47 -4.50
N GLN A 67 5.21 8.78 -5.17
CA GLN A 67 4.67 10.14 -5.32
C GLN A 67 4.01 10.70 -4.05
N GLY A 68 3.90 9.92 -2.97
CA GLY A 68 3.41 10.46 -1.71
C GLY A 68 4.35 11.53 -1.17
N GLU A 69 3.81 12.69 -0.78
CA GLU A 69 4.58 13.79 -0.19
C GLU A 69 4.75 13.60 1.31
N THR A 70 3.69 13.15 1.99
CA THR A 70 3.65 13.04 3.44
C THR A 70 4.30 11.73 3.89
N LYS A 71 5.27 11.85 4.81
CA LYS A 71 5.86 10.74 5.55
C LYS A 71 5.77 11.01 7.05
N SER A 72 5.55 9.97 7.84
CA SER A 72 5.61 10.09 9.31
C SER A 72 7.04 9.98 9.82
N TYR A 73 7.42 10.90 10.71
CA TYR A 73 8.65 10.82 11.49
C TYR A 73 8.43 10.13 12.84
N GLU A 74 7.17 9.99 13.27
CA GLU A 74 6.83 9.35 14.53
C GLU A 74 7.25 7.88 14.56
N THR A 75 7.49 7.36 15.76
CA THR A 75 7.85 5.94 15.95
C THR A 75 6.63 5.03 15.81
N SER A 76 5.43 5.59 15.99
CA SER A 76 4.18 4.84 15.93
C SER A 76 3.81 4.43 14.50
N LYS A 77 3.45 3.15 14.33
CA LYS A 77 2.89 2.60 13.09
C LYS A 77 1.36 2.51 13.11
N THR A 78 0.69 3.03 14.14
CA THR A 78 -0.79 3.01 14.24
C THR A 78 -1.46 4.15 13.47
N LEU A 79 -0.67 5.01 12.84
CA LEU A 79 -1.12 6.17 12.06
C LEU A 79 -1.91 5.75 10.83
N PHE A 80 -2.84 6.62 10.43
CA PHE A 80 -3.67 6.48 9.24
C PHE A 80 -2.88 6.04 8.00
N MET A 81 -1.76 6.70 7.73
CA MET A 81 -0.85 6.39 6.62
C MET A 81 -0.45 4.91 6.57
N HIS A 82 -0.06 4.30 7.69
CA HIS A 82 0.34 2.89 7.71
C HIS A 82 -0.83 1.94 7.44
N LYS A 83 -2.03 2.30 7.89
CA LYS A 83 -3.26 1.54 7.60
C LYS A 83 -3.58 1.59 6.11
N VAL A 84 -3.51 2.77 5.50
CA VAL A 84 -3.73 2.95 4.06
C VAL A 84 -2.68 2.17 3.26
N CYS A 85 -1.40 2.31 3.57
CA CYS A 85 -0.35 1.58 2.85
C CYS A 85 -0.50 0.05 2.96
N ALA A 86 -0.92 -0.47 4.12
CA ALA A 86 -1.20 -1.89 4.30
C ALA A 86 -2.41 -2.34 3.47
N TYR A 87 -3.48 -1.54 3.45
CA TYR A 87 -4.66 -1.78 2.62
C TYR A 87 -4.30 -1.81 1.13
N THR A 88 -3.52 -0.83 0.65
CA THR A 88 -3.05 -0.79 -0.75
C THR A 88 -2.20 -2.00 -1.13
N ALA A 89 -1.43 -2.56 -0.20
CA ALA A 89 -0.57 -3.71 -0.48
C ALA A 89 -1.35 -5.03 -0.61
N ILE A 90 -2.59 -5.10 -0.12
CA ILE A 90 -3.42 -6.32 -0.14
C ILE A 90 -4.54 -6.30 -1.17
N THR A 91 -4.93 -5.13 -1.68
CA THR A 91 -5.96 -4.94 -2.71
C THR A 91 -5.34 -4.79 -4.10
#